data_AF-A0A7Y2TQU2-F1
#
_entry.id   AF-A0A7Y2TQU2-F1
#
_cell.length_a   1.000
_cell.length_b   1.000
_cell.length_c   1.000
_cell.angle_alpha   90.00
_cell.angle_beta   90.00
_cell.angle_gamma   90.00
#
_symmetry.space_group_name_H-M   'P 1'
#
loop_
_entity.id
_entity.type
_entity.pdbx_description
1 polymer ?
#
loop_
_entity_poly.entity_id
_entity_poly.type
_entity_poly.pdbx_seq_one_letter_code
_entity_poly.pdbx_strand_id
1 'polypeptide(L)'
;MRIELPAALAERLEWLTEAPLRADGEFVLYWAHHALRAHDNPALQAAAALAREAGLPLLVYQGLGGRHRYNSDRHHRFILEAARDFSSELAGLGLKLLFHLSPDPARKGPLGDLLARSAAVVSELYPVPPFTDWYPRHAAAHPELPFLLVDASCILPMPVSATAPTRAFQFRKRYRAELDARVAAGWTGPESWPEAFDGDPGFEPFDLSASLSEAIAGCRIDHSVPPVAATPGGSQAGYRRWSRFLESGLARHHRLRNDASLPDAVSRLSPYLHYGCVSPFRVAGDAMQAGGEGADKFLDELLVWRELSHHFCYRSDAL
;
A
#
# COMPACT_ATOMS: atom_id res chain seq x y z
N MET A 1 -14.34 18.75 -15.17
CA MET A 1 -15.18 18.41 -14.01
C MET A 1 -14.27 18.37 -12.79
N ARG A 2 -14.70 18.88 -11.64
CA ARG A 2 -13.91 18.78 -10.40
C ARG A 2 -14.15 17.38 -9.84
N ILE A 3 -13.06 16.67 -9.54
CA ILE A 3 -13.10 15.30 -9.01
C ILE A 3 -13.79 15.31 -7.64
N GLU A 4 -14.85 14.52 -7.47
CA GLU A 4 -15.56 14.37 -6.19
C GLU A 4 -15.50 12.92 -5.69
N LEU A 5 -14.72 12.69 -4.64
CA LEU A 5 -14.60 11.38 -4.00
C LEU A 5 -15.51 11.29 -2.75
N PRO A 6 -16.00 10.08 -2.40
CA PRO A 6 -16.69 9.85 -1.13
C PRO A 6 -15.89 10.39 0.07
N ALA A 7 -16.57 10.94 1.07
CA ALA A 7 -15.93 11.64 2.19
C ALA A 7 -14.82 10.82 2.89
N ALA A 8 -15.03 9.51 3.07
CA ALA A 8 -14.05 8.60 3.68
C ALA A 8 -12.75 8.44 2.86
N LEU A 9 -12.81 8.65 1.55
CA LEU A 9 -11.65 8.70 0.65
C LEU A 9 -11.09 10.12 0.56
N ALA A 10 -11.98 11.12 0.54
CA ALA A 10 -11.62 12.53 0.42
C ALA A 10 -10.71 13.03 1.57
N GLU A 11 -10.88 12.52 2.80
CA GLU A 11 -10.00 12.88 3.92
C GLU A 11 -8.60 12.23 3.85
N ARG A 12 -8.40 11.25 2.95
CA ARG A 12 -7.17 10.45 2.84
C ARG A 12 -6.24 10.93 1.74
N LEU A 13 -6.69 11.87 0.92
CA LEU A 13 -5.97 12.27 -0.28
C LEU A 13 -5.01 13.44 -0.02
N GLU A 14 -3.97 13.45 -0.83
CA GLU A 14 -3.12 14.60 -1.12
C GLU A 14 -3.07 14.79 -2.63
N TRP A 15 -3.25 16.03 -3.08
CA TRP A 15 -3.08 16.39 -4.47
C TRP A 15 -1.63 16.77 -4.74
N LEU A 16 -0.96 16.03 -5.61
CA LEU A 16 0.30 16.49 -6.21
C LEU A 16 0.03 17.44 -7.38
N THR A 17 -1.08 17.22 -8.07
CA THR A 17 -1.56 18.09 -9.16
C THR A 17 -3.08 18.07 -9.14
N GLU A 18 -3.69 19.16 -8.66
CA GLU A 18 -5.14 19.37 -8.71
C GLU A 18 -5.50 19.95 -10.07
N ALA A 19 -6.02 19.10 -10.95
CA ALA A 19 -6.47 19.46 -12.29
C ALA A 19 -7.76 18.69 -12.64
N PRO A 20 -8.55 19.15 -13.63
CA PRO A 20 -9.64 18.36 -14.18
C PRO A 20 -9.13 17.06 -14.85
N LEU A 21 -9.98 16.03 -14.89
CA LEU A 21 -9.72 14.82 -15.69
C LEU A 21 -9.31 15.19 -17.12
N ARG A 22 -8.23 14.58 -17.62
CA ARG A 22 -7.79 14.77 -19.00
C ARG A 22 -8.77 14.12 -19.97
N ALA A 23 -9.26 14.91 -20.93
CA ALA A 23 -10.27 14.47 -21.90
C ALA A 23 -9.74 13.45 -22.91
N ASP A 24 -8.43 13.41 -23.14
CA ASP A 24 -7.74 12.52 -24.06
C ASP A 24 -7.16 11.27 -23.39
N GLY A 25 -7.42 11.08 -22.09
CA GLY A 25 -6.93 9.92 -21.35
C GLY A 25 -7.68 8.63 -21.70
N GLU A 26 -6.95 7.53 -21.81
CA GLU A 26 -7.49 6.22 -22.20
C GLU A 26 -8.00 5.41 -21.00
N PHE A 27 -7.46 5.69 -19.80
CA PHE A 27 -7.75 4.97 -18.57
C PHE A 27 -7.42 5.85 -17.35
N VAL A 28 -7.95 5.47 -16.19
CA VAL A 28 -7.42 5.92 -14.90
C VAL A 28 -6.33 4.94 -14.45
N LEU A 29 -5.18 5.45 -14.04
CA LEU A 29 -4.05 4.64 -13.59
C LEU A 29 -4.03 4.53 -12.08
N TYR A 30 -4.08 3.31 -11.54
CA TYR A 30 -3.62 3.04 -10.18
C TYR A 30 -2.18 2.52 -10.24
N TRP A 31 -1.24 3.34 -9.77
CA TRP A 31 0.16 2.99 -9.63
C TRP A 31 0.42 2.45 -8.22
N ALA A 32 0.51 1.13 -8.08
CA ALA A 32 0.56 0.43 -6.79
C ALA A 32 1.99 0.15 -6.31
N HIS A 33 2.21 0.38 -5.01
CA HIS A 33 3.50 0.11 -4.34
C HIS A 33 3.37 -0.50 -2.94
N HIS A 34 2.53 0.10 -2.09
CA HIS A 34 2.53 -0.15 -0.64
C HIS A 34 1.18 -0.58 -0.09
N ALA A 35 0.18 -0.78 -0.94
CA ALA A 35 -1.08 -1.42 -0.59
C ALA A 35 -1.34 -2.61 -1.52
N LEU A 36 -0.46 -3.62 -1.48
CA LEU A 36 -0.53 -4.81 -2.34
C LEU A 36 -1.60 -5.81 -1.87
N ARG A 37 -2.84 -5.33 -1.83
CA ARG A 37 -4.08 -6.05 -1.51
C ARG A 37 -5.23 -5.38 -2.26
N ALA A 38 -6.23 -6.15 -2.68
CA ALA A 38 -7.40 -5.60 -3.35
C ALA A 38 -8.51 -5.22 -2.34
N HIS A 39 -8.56 -5.92 -1.21
CA HIS A 39 -9.50 -5.62 -0.12
C HIS A 39 -8.98 -4.49 0.77
N ASP A 40 -9.90 -3.70 1.34
CA ASP A 40 -9.59 -2.61 2.27
C ASP A 40 -8.46 -1.68 1.80
N ASN A 41 -8.45 -1.35 0.51
CA ASN A 41 -7.42 -0.53 -0.12
C ASN A 41 -8.01 0.81 -0.58
N PRO A 42 -7.91 1.88 0.25
CA PRO A 42 -8.41 3.20 -0.11
C PRO A 42 -7.88 3.75 -1.44
N ALA A 43 -6.62 3.49 -1.80
CA ALA A 43 -6.03 3.99 -3.04
C ALA A 43 -6.65 3.34 -4.28
N LEU A 44 -6.80 2.01 -4.25
CA LEU A 44 -7.50 1.27 -5.29
C LEU A 44 -8.97 1.71 -5.43
N GLN A 45 -9.65 1.97 -4.30
CA GLN A 45 -11.03 2.44 -4.29
C GLN A 45 -11.17 3.87 -4.86
N ALA A 46 -10.25 4.77 -4.56
CA ALA A 46 -10.21 6.11 -5.14
C ALA A 46 -9.99 6.06 -6.65
N ALA A 47 -9.05 5.23 -7.12
CA ALA A 47 -8.83 5.02 -8.54
C ALA A 47 -10.07 4.46 -9.25
N ALA A 48 -10.75 3.50 -8.61
CA ALA A 48 -12.00 2.94 -9.12
C ALA A 48 -13.14 3.96 -9.17
N ALA A 49 -13.26 4.84 -8.17
CA ALA A 49 -14.23 5.92 -8.16
C ALA A 49 -14.00 6.91 -9.31
N LEU A 50 -12.74 7.31 -9.52
CA LEU A 50 -12.35 8.16 -10.65
C LEU A 50 -12.64 7.52 -12.00
N ALA A 51 -12.33 6.24 -12.16
CA ALA A 51 -12.57 5.51 -13.39
C ALA A 51 -14.08 5.49 -13.73
N ARG A 52 -14.94 5.22 -12.75
CA ARG A 52 -16.39 5.27 -12.93
C ARG A 52 -16.90 6.68 -13.25
N GLU A 53 -16.40 7.70 -12.55
CA GLU A 53 -16.76 9.11 -12.80
C GLU A 53 -16.37 9.54 -14.22
N ALA A 54 -15.21 9.08 -14.70
CA ALA A 54 -14.70 9.35 -16.04
C ALA A 54 -15.39 8.52 -17.14
N GLY A 55 -16.08 7.43 -16.78
CA GLY A 55 -16.54 6.43 -17.76
C GLY A 55 -15.38 5.72 -18.47
N LEU A 56 -14.23 5.57 -17.81
CA LEU A 56 -13.02 4.97 -18.35
C LEU A 56 -12.65 3.68 -17.62
N PRO A 57 -11.91 2.76 -18.26
CA PRO A 57 -11.38 1.59 -17.58
C PRO A 57 -10.30 1.95 -16.54
N LEU A 58 -10.11 1.06 -15.57
CA LEU A 58 -9.06 1.13 -14.57
C LEU A 58 -7.86 0.27 -14.99
N LEU A 59 -6.69 0.89 -15.10
CA LEU A 59 -5.42 0.20 -15.28
C LEU A 59 -4.69 0.13 -13.93
N VAL A 60 -4.44 -1.08 -13.43
CA VAL A 60 -3.61 -1.28 -12.23
C VAL A 60 -2.19 -1.67 -12.65
N TYR A 61 -1.20 -0.87 -12.28
CA TYR A 61 0.19 -1.05 -12.64
C TYR A 61 1.09 -1.16 -11.41
N GLN A 62 2.05 -2.10 -11.46
CA GLN A 62 3.13 -2.18 -10.49
C GLN A 62 4.45 -2.44 -11.21
N GLY A 63 5.49 -1.70 -10.84
CA GLY A 63 6.85 -1.89 -11.35
C GLY A 63 7.82 -2.35 -10.26
N LEU A 64 8.71 -3.28 -10.59
CA LEU A 64 9.85 -3.67 -9.76
C LEU A 64 11.14 -3.61 -10.58
N GLY A 65 12.10 -2.83 -10.12
CA GLY A 65 13.39 -2.63 -10.78
C GLY A 65 14.09 -1.37 -10.29
N GLY A 66 14.84 -0.72 -11.19
CA GLY A 66 15.56 0.52 -10.90
C GLY A 66 16.70 0.37 -9.89
N ARG A 67 17.26 1.50 -9.46
CA ARG A 67 18.48 1.57 -8.64
C ARG A 67 18.19 1.74 -7.13
N HIS A 68 17.16 1.09 -6.62
CA HIS A 68 16.86 1.19 -5.20
C HIS A 68 17.95 0.47 -4.37
N ARG A 69 18.50 1.16 -3.37
CA ARG A 69 19.69 0.72 -2.60
C ARG A 69 19.52 -0.61 -1.86
N TYR A 70 18.29 -1.05 -1.64
CA TYR A 70 17.96 -2.29 -0.95
C TYR A 70 17.42 -3.37 -1.89
N ASN A 71 17.57 -3.20 -3.20
CA ASN A 71 17.21 -4.24 -4.17
C ASN A 71 18.09 -5.48 -3.93
N SER A 72 17.46 -6.53 -3.42
CA SER A 72 18.08 -7.83 -3.14
C SER A 72 17.10 -8.97 -3.38
N ASP A 73 17.60 -10.21 -3.39
CA ASP A 73 16.75 -11.41 -3.51
C ASP A 73 15.64 -11.43 -2.47
N ARG A 74 15.95 -11.00 -1.23
CA ARG A 74 14.97 -10.91 -0.15
C ARG A 74 13.77 -10.03 -0.51
N HIS A 75 14.05 -8.80 -0.92
CA HIS A 75 12.99 -7.85 -1.23
C HIS A 75 12.26 -8.22 -2.52
N HIS A 76 12.99 -8.65 -3.56
CA HIS A 76 12.39 -9.06 -4.83
C HIS A 76 11.46 -10.25 -4.64
N ARG A 77 11.90 -11.26 -3.88
CA ARG A 77 11.08 -12.43 -3.60
C ARG A 77 9.78 -12.04 -2.89
N PHE A 78 9.88 -11.23 -1.83
CA PHE A 78 8.70 -10.82 -1.07
C PHE A 78 7.72 -10.00 -1.93
N ILE A 79 8.22 -9.04 -2.72
CA ILE A 79 7.39 -8.18 -3.57
C ILE A 79 6.72 -9.00 -4.68
N LEU A 80 7.43 -9.92 -5.33
CA LEU A 80 6.86 -10.75 -6.39
C LEU A 80 5.81 -11.75 -5.87
N GLU A 81 6.03 -12.33 -4.69
CA GLU A 81 5.01 -13.14 -4.01
C GLU A 81 3.79 -12.29 -3.64
N ALA A 82 4.01 -11.05 -3.18
CA ALA A 82 2.91 -10.12 -2.88
C ALA A 82 2.13 -9.70 -4.12
N ALA A 83 2.82 -9.40 -5.22
CA ALA A 83 2.20 -9.07 -6.50
C ALA A 83 1.37 -10.23 -7.06
N ARG A 84 1.81 -11.47 -6.88
CA ARG A 84 1.06 -12.67 -7.28
C ARG A 84 -0.27 -12.78 -6.53
N ASP A 85 -0.24 -12.66 -5.20
CA ASP A 85 -1.47 -12.65 -4.39
C ASP A 85 -2.37 -11.47 -4.77
N PHE A 86 -1.81 -10.27 -4.91
CA PHE A 86 -2.55 -9.07 -5.28
C PHE A 86 -3.21 -9.20 -6.67
N SER A 87 -2.50 -9.75 -7.65
CA SER A 87 -3.04 -10.04 -8.98
C SER A 87 -4.21 -11.03 -8.91
N SER A 88 -4.11 -12.06 -8.06
CA SER A 88 -5.20 -13.02 -7.88
C SER A 88 -6.42 -12.39 -7.21
N GLU A 89 -6.22 -11.50 -6.24
CA GLU A 89 -7.31 -10.77 -5.60
C GLU A 89 -8.01 -9.81 -6.58
N LEU A 90 -7.23 -9.08 -7.39
CA LEU A 90 -7.76 -8.19 -8.43
C LEU A 90 -8.60 -8.96 -9.46
N ALA A 91 -8.14 -10.15 -9.89
CA ALA A 91 -8.91 -10.99 -10.81
C ALA A 91 -10.28 -11.38 -10.24
N GLY A 92 -10.37 -11.61 -8.92
CA GLY A 92 -11.64 -11.86 -8.23
C GLY A 92 -12.61 -10.67 -8.25
N LEU A 93 -12.11 -9.46 -8.53
CA LEU A 93 -12.89 -8.23 -8.71
C LEU A 93 -13.14 -7.89 -10.18
N GLY A 94 -12.69 -8.73 -11.12
CA GLY A 94 -12.74 -8.45 -12.55
C GLY A 94 -11.67 -7.44 -13.03
N LEU A 95 -10.64 -7.18 -12.22
CA LEU A 95 -9.52 -6.29 -12.52
C LEU A 95 -8.25 -7.06 -12.88
N LYS A 96 -7.28 -6.36 -13.50
CA LYS A 96 -5.99 -6.94 -13.92
C LYS A 96 -4.82 -6.14 -13.38
N LEU A 97 -3.82 -6.83 -12.83
CA LEU A 97 -2.51 -6.25 -12.54
C LEU A 97 -1.61 -6.35 -13.77
N LEU A 98 -1.10 -5.21 -14.24
CA LEU A 98 -0.02 -5.16 -15.21
C LEU A 98 1.31 -4.95 -14.47
N PHE A 99 2.05 -6.05 -14.29
CA PHE A 99 3.32 -6.02 -13.58
C PHE A 99 4.49 -5.85 -14.55
N HIS A 100 5.42 -4.94 -14.24
CA HIS A 100 6.66 -4.78 -14.98
C HIS A 100 7.86 -5.17 -14.10
N LEU A 101 8.57 -6.24 -14.48
CA LEU A 101 9.83 -6.61 -13.86
C LEU A 101 10.99 -6.19 -14.77
N SER A 102 11.85 -5.27 -14.31
CA SER A 102 13.07 -4.92 -15.04
C SER A 102 14.28 -5.67 -14.49
N PRO A 103 14.92 -6.57 -15.26
CA PRO A 103 16.15 -7.22 -14.84
C PRO A 103 17.36 -6.27 -14.83
N ASP A 104 17.30 -5.15 -15.58
CA ASP A 104 18.36 -4.15 -15.61
C ASP A 104 17.90 -2.85 -14.92
N PRO A 105 18.56 -2.42 -13.84
CA PRO A 105 18.22 -1.18 -13.13
C PRO A 105 18.46 0.09 -13.95
N ALA A 106 19.20 0.02 -15.07
CA ALA A 106 19.41 1.14 -15.98
C ALA A 106 18.32 1.28 -17.05
N ARG A 107 17.50 0.23 -17.28
CA ARG A 107 16.47 0.24 -18.31
C ARG A 107 15.30 1.12 -17.87
N LYS A 108 14.86 2.03 -18.75
CA LYS A 108 13.67 2.84 -18.53
C LYS A 108 12.43 1.92 -18.51
N GLY A 109 11.61 2.04 -17.46
CA GLY A 109 10.33 1.33 -17.35
C GLY A 109 9.18 2.05 -18.08
N PRO A 110 8.00 1.41 -18.18
CA PRO A 110 6.87 1.88 -18.98
C PRO A 110 6.08 3.03 -18.33
N LEU A 111 6.36 3.36 -17.06
CA LEU A 111 5.56 4.30 -16.27
C LEU A 111 5.35 5.65 -16.98
N GLY A 112 6.38 6.23 -17.59
CA GLY A 112 6.24 7.54 -18.27
C GLY A 112 5.22 7.52 -19.40
N ASP A 113 5.17 6.42 -20.16
CA ASP A 113 4.24 6.27 -21.28
C ASP A 113 2.81 5.99 -20.78
N LEU A 114 2.68 5.25 -19.67
CA LEU A 114 1.40 5.07 -18.98
C LEU A 114 0.84 6.40 -18.44
N LEU A 115 1.68 7.23 -17.81
CA LEU A 115 1.30 8.55 -17.32
C LEU A 115 0.80 9.46 -18.46
N ALA A 116 1.51 9.43 -19.60
CA ALA A 116 1.14 10.23 -20.77
C ALA A 116 -0.25 9.89 -21.34
N ARG A 117 -0.71 8.63 -21.20
CA ARG A 117 -2.00 8.13 -21.66
C ARG A 117 -3.11 8.18 -20.60
N SER A 118 -2.77 8.53 -19.36
CA SER A 118 -3.71 8.50 -18.24
C SER A 118 -4.64 9.73 -18.22
N ALA A 119 -5.91 9.50 -17.89
CA ALA A 119 -6.87 10.56 -17.59
C ALA A 119 -6.64 11.18 -16.21
N ALA A 120 -6.23 10.34 -15.26
CA ALA A 120 -5.80 10.68 -13.91
C ALA A 120 -4.94 9.54 -13.35
N VAL A 121 -4.16 9.85 -12.32
CA VAL A 121 -3.28 8.91 -11.63
C VAL A 121 -3.58 8.91 -10.15
N VAL A 122 -3.67 7.72 -9.58
CA VAL A 122 -3.72 7.50 -8.14
C VAL A 122 -2.54 6.62 -7.74
N SER A 123 -1.88 6.96 -6.64
CA SER A 123 -0.90 6.10 -5.99
C SER A 123 -1.06 6.15 -4.47
N GLU A 124 -0.36 5.30 -3.73
CA GLU A 124 -0.39 5.36 -2.28
C GLU A 124 0.46 6.52 -1.75
N LEU A 125 -0.08 7.24 -0.77
CA LEU A 125 0.68 8.21 0.01
C LEU A 125 1.69 7.46 0.88
N TYR A 126 2.99 7.65 0.59
CA TYR A 126 4.09 7.07 1.34
C TYR A 126 5.14 8.15 1.64
N PRO A 127 5.26 8.63 2.89
CA PRO A 127 5.93 9.90 3.20
C PRO A 127 7.45 9.76 3.42
N VAL A 128 8.12 8.90 2.66
CA VAL A 128 9.58 8.72 2.78
C VAL A 128 10.25 8.51 1.42
N PRO A 129 11.56 8.83 1.28
CA PRO A 129 12.31 8.57 0.06
C PRO A 129 12.31 7.07 -0.33
N PRO A 130 12.34 6.76 -1.64
CA PRO A 130 12.47 7.70 -2.76
C PRO A 130 11.14 8.33 -3.21
N PHE A 131 10.00 7.99 -2.61
CA PHE A 131 8.67 8.35 -3.11
C PHE A 131 8.37 9.85 -2.99
N THR A 132 8.86 10.48 -1.92
CA THR A 132 8.79 11.93 -1.71
C THR A 132 9.53 12.72 -2.80
N ASP A 133 10.52 12.12 -3.47
CA ASP A 133 11.19 12.70 -4.63
C ASP A 133 10.56 12.28 -5.96
N TRP A 134 10.16 11.00 -6.07
CA TRP A 134 9.70 10.42 -7.32
C TRP A 134 8.35 10.97 -7.75
N TYR A 135 7.36 11.03 -6.85
CA TYR A 135 6.04 11.48 -7.26
C TYR A 135 6.03 12.94 -7.73
N PRO A 136 6.63 13.91 -7.02
CA PRO A 136 6.67 15.30 -7.49
C PRO A 136 7.42 15.47 -8.81
N ARG A 137 8.48 14.67 -9.08
CA ARG A 137 9.16 14.70 -10.38
C ARG A 137 8.26 14.26 -11.52
N HIS A 138 7.46 13.22 -11.31
CA HIS A 138 6.49 12.77 -12.31
C HIS A 138 5.34 13.79 -12.49
N ALA A 139 4.81 14.33 -11.39
CA ALA A 139 3.80 15.40 -11.44
C ALA A 139 4.31 16.64 -12.20
N ALA A 140 5.53 17.09 -11.93
CA ALA A 140 6.14 18.23 -12.62
C ALA A 140 6.40 17.98 -14.12
N ALA A 141 6.65 16.73 -14.52
CA ALA A 141 6.78 16.35 -15.92
C ALA A 141 5.44 16.27 -16.66
N HIS A 142 4.32 16.18 -15.93
CA HIS A 142 2.96 16.06 -16.45
C HIS A 142 2.00 17.02 -15.71
N PRO A 143 2.18 18.36 -15.80
CA PRO A 143 1.46 19.34 -14.99
C PRO A 143 -0.06 19.40 -15.25
N GLU A 144 -0.51 18.86 -16.37
CA GLU A 144 -1.93 18.77 -16.73
C GLU A 144 -2.59 17.45 -16.28
N LEU A 145 -1.82 16.52 -15.69
CA LEU A 145 -2.31 15.21 -15.26
C LEU A 145 -2.75 15.28 -13.80
N PRO A 146 -4.04 15.07 -13.48
CA PRO A 146 -4.48 14.96 -12.10
C PRO A 146 -3.76 13.81 -11.41
N PHE A 147 -3.06 14.10 -10.32
CA PHE A 147 -2.26 13.12 -9.60
C PHE A 147 -2.58 13.19 -8.10
N LEU A 148 -3.22 12.13 -7.61
CA LEU A 148 -3.63 11.94 -6.23
C LEU A 148 -2.73 10.92 -5.54
N LEU A 149 -2.33 11.22 -4.30
CA LEU A 149 -1.80 10.25 -3.36
C LEU A 149 -2.86 9.94 -2.31
N VAL A 150 -3.05 8.67 -1.96
CA VAL A 150 -4.10 8.26 -1.01
C VAL A 150 -3.50 7.46 0.13
N ASP A 151 -3.80 7.83 1.38
CA ASP A 151 -3.38 7.08 2.55
C ASP A 151 -4.16 5.75 2.68
N ALA A 152 -3.49 4.68 2.28
CA ALA A 152 -3.94 3.30 2.43
C ALA A 152 -3.23 2.55 3.60
N SER A 153 -2.40 3.27 4.37
CA SER A 153 -1.50 2.71 5.39
C SER A 153 -1.99 2.93 6.82
N CYS A 154 -2.71 4.02 7.09
CA CYS A 154 -3.14 4.39 8.45
C CYS A 154 -4.66 4.36 8.62
N ILE A 155 -5.10 4.06 9.84
CA ILE A 155 -6.50 4.22 10.25
C ILE A 155 -6.83 5.72 10.31
N LEU A 156 -6.00 6.50 11.02
CA LEU A 156 -6.05 7.95 11.00
C LEU A 156 -5.30 8.46 9.76
N PRO A 157 -5.97 9.12 8.80
CA PRO A 157 -5.33 9.53 7.56
C PRO A 157 -4.19 10.53 7.80
N MET A 158 -3.02 10.30 7.21
CA MET A 158 -1.87 11.21 7.28
C MET A 158 -2.22 12.69 7.03
N PRO A 159 -3.03 13.04 6.00
CA PRO A 159 -3.44 14.43 5.73
C PRO A 159 -4.17 15.15 6.87
N VAL A 160 -4.80 14.42 7.82
CA VAL A 160 -5.49 15.07 8.95
C VAL A 160 -4.53 15.57 10.03
N SER A 161 -3.25 15.21 9.97
CA SER A 161 -2.26 15.67 10.95
C SER A 161 -1.82 17.11 10.70
N ALA A 162 -2.09 17.98 11.67
CA ALA A 162 -1.67 19.38 11.63
C ALA A 162 -0.17 19.60 11.91
N THR A 163 0.47 18.70 12.66
CA THR A 163 1.86 18.84 13.14
C THR A 163 2.61 17.53 13.02
N ALA A 164 3.95 17.54 13.03
CA ALA A 164 4.77 16.32 13.15
C ALA A 164 4.80 15.82 14.61
N PRO A 165 4.06 14.76 14.98
CA PRO A 165 4.08 14.24 16.34
C PRO A 165 5.43 13.57 16.65
N THR A 166 6.04 13.91 17.79
CA THR A 166 7.31 13.31 18.24
C THR A 166 7.18 12.50 19.53
N ARG A 167 6.01 12.55 20.19
CA ARG A 167 5.79 11.91 21.49
C ARG A 167 4.51 11.07 21.48
N ALA A 168 4.66 9.75 21.67
CA ALA A 168 3.54 8.80 21.66
C ALA A 168 2.43 9.16 22.66
N PHE A 169 2.78 9.63 23.86
CA PHE A 169 1.78 10.06 24.86
C PHE A 169 0.90 11.22 24.36
N GLN A 170 1.48 12.21 23.68
CA GLN A 170 0.73 13.35 23.15
C GLN A 170 -0.16 12.92 21.97
N PHE A 171 0.38 12.10 21.06
CA PHE A 171 -0.39 11.56 19.93
C PHE A 171 -1.57 10.72 20.41
N ARG A 172 -1.33 9.79 21.35
CA ARG A 172 -2.38 9.00 22.00
C ARG A 172 -3.43 9.89 22.66
N LYS A 173 -3.02 10.84 23.49
CA LYS A 173 -3.96 11.74 24.18
C LYS A 173 -4.85 12.51 23.20
N ARG A 174 -4.29 12.90 22.05
CA ARG A 174 -5.02 13.66 21.02
C ARG A 174 -5.99 12.82 20.21
N TYR A 175 -5.58 11.62 19.78
CA TYR A 175 -6.30 10.87 18.74
C TYR A 175 -6.96 9.58 19.23
N ARG A 176 -6.81 9.18 20.50
CA ARG A 176 -7.34 7.89 21.00
C ARG A 176 -8.83 7.68 20.70
N ALA A 177 -9.67 8.66 21.04
CA ALA A 177 -11.12 8.54 20.83
C ALA A 177 -11.49 8.44 19.34
N GLU A 178 -10.78 9.17 18.48
CA GLU A 178 -11.00 9.14 17.03
C GLU A 178 -10.53 7.82 16.42
N LEU A 179 -9.35 7.33 16.83
CA LEU A 179 -8.83 6.03 16.41
C LEU A 179 -9.78 4.90 16.80
N ASP A 180 -10.23 4.86 18.06
CA ASP A 180 -11.17 3.84 18.55
C ASP A 180 -12.49 3.90 17.74
N ALA A 181 -13.02 5.09 17.47
CA ALA A 181 -14.22 5.27 16.66
C ALA A 181 -14.03 4.81 15.20
N ARG A 182 -12.89 5.11 14.59
CA ARG A 182 -12.57 4.70 13.21
C ARG A 182 -12.37 3.20 13.09
N VAL A 183 -11.71 2.56 14.06
CA VAL A 183 -11.58 1.10 14.10
C VAL A 183 -12.95 0.44 14.26
N ALA A 184 -13.80 0.98 15.13
CA ALA A 184 -15.17 0.48 15.32
C ALA A 184 -16.07 0.67 14.10
N ALA A 185 -15.91 1.77 13.36
CA ALA A 185 -16.63 2.00 12.11
C ALA A 185 -16.21 1.01 11.02
N GLY A 186 -14.98 0.49 11.07
CA GLY A 186 -14.42 -0.39 10.07
C GLY A 186 -14.13 0.32 8.74
N TRP A 187 -13.87 -0.47 7.70
CA TRP A 187 -13.66 0.03 6.35
C TRP A 187 -14.51 -0.78 5.37
N THR A 188 -15.16 -0.10 4.43
CA THR A 188 -16.05 -0.72 3.45
C THR A 188 -15.53 -0.55 2.03
N GLY A 189 -15.80 -1.55 1.19
CA GLY A 189 -15.52 -1.51 -0.24
C GLY A 189 -16.58 -0.74 -1.02
N PRO A 190 -16.29 -0.34 -2.27
CA PRO A 190 -17.32 0.12 -3.19
C PRO A 190 -18.27 -1.04 -3.53
N GLU A 191 -19.52 -0.71 -3.87
CA GLU A 191 -20.52 -1.70 -4.30
C GLU A 191 -20.16 -2.33 -5.66
N SER A 192 -19.43 -1.60 -6.51
CA SER A 192 -19.04 -2.05 -7.84
C SER A 192 -17.64 -1.57 -8.25
N TRP A 193 -17.04 -2.32 -9.17
CA TRP A 193 -15.74 -2.03 -9.76
C TRP A 193 -15.92 -1.57 -11.22
N PRO A 194 -15.08 -0.64 -11.72
CA PRO A 194 -15.07 -0.30 -13.14
C PRO A 194 -14.55 -1.47 -13.98
N GLU A 195 -14.68 -1.35 -15.30
CA GLU A 195 -14.04 -2.28 -16.23
C GLU A 195 -12.51 -2.22 -16.11
N ALA A 196 -11.85 -3.37 -16.23
CA ALA A 196 -10.41 -3.42 -16.34
C ALA A 196 -9.95 -2.86 -17.69
N PHE A 197 -8.79 -2.21 -17.70
CA PHE A 197 -8.14 -1.89 -18.96
C PHE A 197 -7.69 -3.18 -19.68
N ASP A 198 -8.20 -3.39 -20.89
CA ASP A 198 -7.92 -4.56 -21.74
C ASP A 198 -7.20 -4.19 -23.06
N GLY A 199 -6.75 -2.95 -23.19
CA GLY A 199 -5.97 -2.49 -24.34
C GLY A 199 -4.49 -2.89 -24.27
N ASP A 200 -3.72 -2.47 -25.26
CA ASP A 200 -2.25 -2.63 -25.26
C ASP A 200 -1.61 -1.62 -24.28
N PRO A 201 -0.92 -2.09 -23.22
CA PRO A 201 -0.27 -1.20 -22.28
C PRO A 201 1.05 -0.60 -22.79
N GLY A 202 1.53 -1.00 -23.98
CA GLY A 202 2.77 -0.50 -24.58
C GLY A 202 4.02 -1.17 -24.01
N PHE A 203 3.88 -2.27 -23.28
CA PHE A 203 4.97 -3.11 -22.80
C PHE A 203 4.47 -4.54 -22.56
N GLU A 204 5.38 -5.52 -22.57
CA GLU A 204 5.04 -6.90 -22.20
C GLU A 204 4.98 -7.05 -20.68
N PRO A 205 3.81 -7.34 -20.08
CA PRO A 205 3.71 -7.57 -18.64
C PRO A 205 4.45 -8.85 -18.24
N PHE A 206 5.07 -8.84 -17.07
CA PHE A 206 5.68 -10.04 -16.51
C PHE A 206 4.59 -11.03 -16.08
N ASP A 207 4.74 -12.29 -16.52
CA ASP A 207 3.87 -13.38 -16.09
C ASP A 207 4.15 -13.77 -14.64
N LEU A 208 3.29 -13.34 -13.73
CA LEU A 208 3.38 -13.64 -12.31
C LEU A 208 3.18 -15.14 -11.99
N SER A 209 2.73 -15.97 -12.94
CA SER A 209 2.65 -17.43 -12.75
C SER A 209 4.00 -18.13 -12.94
N ALA A 210 4.97 -17.47 -13.57
CA ALA A 210 6.29 -18.00 -13.86
C ALA A 210 7.14 -18.30 -12.60
N SER A 211 8.28 -18.95 -12.80
CA SER A 211 9.26 -19.21 -11.74
C SER A 211 9.87 -17.90 -11.22
N LEU A 212 9.48 -17.49 -10.02
CA LEU A 212 10.03 -16.28 -9.39
C LEU A 212 11.53 -16.42 -9.15
N SER A 213 12.01 -17.62 -8.82
CA SER A 213 13.44 -17.85 -8.57
C SER A 213 14.28 -17.61 -9.83
N GLU A 214 13.82 -18.07 -11.00
CA GLU A 214 14.51 -17.84 -12.28
C GLU A 214 14.45 -16.37 -12.69
N ALA A 215 13.28 -15.74 -12.52
CA ALA A 215 13.12 -14.32 -12.81
C ALA A 215 14.06 -13.45 -11.96
N ILE A 216 14.13 -13.71 -10.65
CA ILE A 216 15.00 -12.99 -9.71
C ILE A 216 16.47 -13.22 -10.04
N ALA A 217 16.87 -14.45 -10.39
CA ALA A 217 18.26 -14.76 -10.76
C ALA A 217 18.73 -13.97 -12.00
N GLY A 218 17.80 -13.54 -12.87
CA GLY A 218 18.09 -12.68 -14.01
C GLY A 218 18.18 -11.18 -13.67
N CYS A 219 17.77 -10.75 -12.47
CA CYS A 219 17.80 -9.35 -12.07
C CYS A 219 19.20 -8.94 -11.58
N ARG A 220 19.70 -7.77 -12.02
CA ARG A 220 20.97 -7.20 -11.56
C ARG A 220 20.80 -6.50 -10.22
N ILE A 221 20.70 -7.30 -9.15
CA ILE A 221 20.44 -6.88 -7.77
C ILE A 221 21.43 -7.52 -6.79
N ASP A 222 21.32 -7.22 -5.50
CA ASP A 222 22.14 -7.86 -4.47
C ASP A 222 21.65 -9.29 -4.15
N HIS A 223 22.35 -10.29 -4.70
CA HIS A 223 22.09 -11.70 -4.43
C HIS A 223 22.73 -12.22 -3.12
N SER A 224 23.45 -11.38 -2.37
CA SER A 224 24.07 -11.79 -1.10
C SER A 224 23.09 -11.85 0.07
N VAL A 225 21.91 -11.23 -0.07
CA VAL A 225 20.87 -11.19 0.96
C VAL A 225 19.70 -12.09 0.56
N PRO A 226 19.66 -13.35 1.05
CA PRO A 226 18.70 -14.34 0.56
C PRO A 226 17.27 -14.06 1.05
N PRO A 227 16.27 -14.65 0.37
CA PRO A 227 14.89 -14.67 0.84
C PRO A 227 14.72 -15.34 2.20
N VAL A 228 13.71 -14.91 2.94
CA VAL A 228 13.37 -15.50 4.24
C VAL A 228 12.26 -16.53 4.04
N ALA A 229 12.63 -17.81 3.91
CA ALA A 229 11.68 -18.88 3.63
C ALA A 229 10.49 -18.95 4.62
N ALA A 230 10.72 -18.60 5.89
CA ALA A 230 9.69 -18.58 6.94
C ALA A 230 8.77 -17.35 6.89
N THR A 231 8.95 -16.43 5.94
CA THR A 231 8.18 -15.19 5.80
C THR A 231 7.96 -14.89 4.31
N PRO A 232 7.20 -15.76 3.60
CA PRO A 232 6.82 -15.48 2.22
C PRO A 232 5.93 -14.25 2.16
N GLY A 233 5.99 -13.54 1.03
CA GLY A 233 5.16 -12.37 0.73
C GLY A 233 3.70 -12.71 0.46
N GLY A 234 2.89 -11.66 0.31
CA GLY A 234 1.48 -11.78 -0.05
C GLY A 234 0.50 -11.83 1.10
N SER A 235 -0.74 -11.51 0.75
CA SER A 235 -1.86 -11.37 1.68
C SER A 235 -2.20 -12.71 2.34
N GLN A 236 -2.12 -13.82 1.60
CA GLN A 236 -2.43 -15.14 2.13
C GLN A 236 -1.46 -15.52 3.25
N ALA A 237 -0.16 -15.29 3.03
CA ALA A 237 0.86 -15.53 4.05
C ALA A 237 0.71 -14.58 5.25
N GLY A 238 0.40 -13.31 4.99
CA GLY A 238 0.15 -12.31 6.01
C GLY A 238 -1.03 -12.66 6.92
N TYR A 239 -2.17 -13.04 6.34
CA TYR A 239 -3.35 -13.40 7.13
C TYR A 239 -3.20 -14.74 7.83
N ARG A 240 -2.55 -15.75 7.26
CA ARG A 240 -2.23 -16.98 8.00
C ARG A 240 -1.42 -16.70 9.27
N ARG A 241 -0.50 -15.74 9.19
CA ARG A 241 0.29 -15.29 10.34
C ARG A 241 -0.57 -14.52 11.33
N TRP A 242 -1.41 -13.60 10.84
CA TRP A 242 -2.33 -12.84 11.68
C TRP A 242 -3.28 -13.76 12.45
N SER A 243 -3.96 -14.68 11.79
CA SER A 243 -4.90 -15.62 12.42
C SER A 243 -4.23 -16.42 13.53
N ARG A 244 -3.03 -16.96 13.29
CA ARG A 244 -2.27 -17.68 14.33
C ARG A 244 -1.95 -16.81 15.54
N PHE A 245 -1.54 -15.56 15.30
CA PHE A 245 -1.24 -14.63 16.38
C PHE A 245 -2.52 -14.25 17.13
N LEU A 246 -3.64 -14.01 16.46
CA LEU A 246 -4.93 -13.74 17.05
C LEU A 246 -5.39 -14.89 17.96
N GLU A 247 -5.27 -16.14 17.49
CA GLU A 247 -5.69 -17.34 18.21
C GLU A 247 -4.82 -17.66 19.44
N SER A 248 -3.50 -17.45 19.36
CA SER A 248 -2.56 -18.04 20.33
C SER A 248 -1.50 -17.09 20.91
N GLY A 249 -1.26 -15.95 20.25
CA GLY A 249 -0.22 -14.98 20.62
C GLY A 249 -0.77 -13.75 21.33
N LEU A 250 -1.91 -13.22 20.86
CA LEU A 250 -2.42 -11.90 21.22
C LEU A 250 -2.63 -11.75 22.72
N ALA A 251 -3.32 -12.70 23.35
CA ALA A 251 -3.61 -12.67 24.80
C ALA A 251 -2.36 -12.53 25.68
N ARG A 252 -1.22 -13.09 25.26
CA ARG A 252 0.05 -13.07 26.00
C ARG A 252 1.01 -11.96 25.56
N HIS A 253 0.67 -11.23 24.49
CA HIS A 253 1.52 -10.22 23.86
C HIS A 253 2.02 -9.18 24.87
N HIS A 254 1.13 -8.66 25.72
CA HIS A 254 1.46 -7.62 26.70
C HIS A 254 2.56 -8.03 27.69
N ARG A 255 2.70 -9.34 28.01
CA ARG A 255 3.73 -9.85 28.93
C ARG A 255 5.01 -10.26 28.22
N LEU A 256 4.89 -10.84 27.03
CA LEU A 256 5.98 -11.56 26.38
C LEU A 256 6.66 -10.79 25.24
N ARG A 257 6.08 -9.69 24.73
CA ARG A 257 6.57 -8.98 23.52
C ARG A 257 8.01 -8.45 23.59
N ASN A 258 8.57 -8.32 24.78
CA ASN A 258 9.93 -7.81 25.00
C ASN A 258 10.97 -8.94 25.15
N ASP A 259 10.54 -10.20 25.21
CA ASP A 259 11.44 -11.34 25.26
C ASP A 259 11.79 -11.79 23.84
N ALA A 260 12.98 -11.41 23.38
CA ALA A 260 13.47 -11.75 22.05
C ALA A 260 13.66 -13.27 21.83
N SER A 261 13.72 -14.08 22.89
CA SER A 261 13.80 -15.54 22.77
C SER A 261 12.46 -16.19 22.39
N LEU A 262 11.35 -15.44 22.44
CA LEU A 262 10.01 -15.91 22.15
C LEU A 262 9.49 -15.31 20.82
N PRO A 263 9.87 -15.89 19.67
CA PRO A 263 9.57 -15.30 18.35
C PRO A 263 8.07 -15.18 18.05
N ASP A 264 7.23 -16.00 18.70
CA ASP A 264 5.78 -16.02 18.51
C ASP A 264 5.03 -15.15 19.54
N ALA A 265 5.75 -14.47 20.44
CA ALA A 265 5.18 -13.48 21.37
C ALA A 265 4.80 -12.16 20.66
N VAL A 266 5.21 -11.96 19.42
CA VAL A 266 4.89 -10.81 18.58
C VAL A 266 4.20 -11.25 17.29
N SER A 267 3.43 -10.36 16.67
CA SER A 267 2.63 -10.70 15.48
C SER A 267 3.47 -11.07 14.25
N ARG A 268 4.71 -10.56 14.19
CA ARG A 268 5.59 -10.66 13.01
C ARG A 268 4.92 -10.15 11.72
N LEU A 269 3.99 -9.19 11.85
CA LEU A 269 3.24 -8.62 10.73
C LEU A 269 3.95 -7.47 10.01
N SER A 270 5.07 -6.96 10.54
CA SER A 270 5.76 -5.79 9.98
C SER A 270 6.08 -5.87 8.48
N PRO A 271 6.57 -6.99 7.89
CA PRO A 271 6.82 -7.01 6.44
C PRO A 271 5.52 -6.96 5.62
N TYR A 272 4.42 -7.55 6.12
CA TYR A 272 3.12 -7.53 5.45
C TYR A 272 2.45 -6.16 5.55
N LEU A 273 2.59 -5.47 6.68
CA LEU A 273 2.12 -4.09 6.84
C LEU A 273 2.97 -3.09 6.05
N HIS A 274 4.26 -3.36 5.87
CA HIS A 274 5.18 -2.51 5.10
C HIS A 274 4.82 -2.49 3.61
N TYR A 275 4.52 -3.65 3.02
CA TYR A 275 4.06 -3.76 1.63
C TYR A 275 2.52 -3.72 1.48
N GLY A 276 1.81 -3.53 2.58
CA GLY A 276 0.35 -3.46 2.64
C GLY A 276 -0.37 -4.71 2.14
N CYS A 277 0.24 -5.89 2.27
CA CYS A 277 -0.38 -7.18 1.97
C CYS A 277 -1.54 -7.52 2.93
N VAL A 278 -1.52 -6.95 4.14
CA VAL A 278 -2.62 -7.07 5.12
C VAL A 278 -3.22 -5.71 5.40
N SER A 279 -4.53 -5.70 5.64
CA SER A 279 -5.30 -4.49 5.92
C SER A 279 -5.08 -4.03 7.37
N PRO A 280 -4.62 -2.78 7.60
CA PRO A 280 -4.58 -2.24 8.95
C PRO A 280 -5.98 -2.14 9.55
N PHE A 281 -7.01 -1.86 8.73
CA PHE A 281 -8.41 -1.81 9.16
C PHE A 281 -8.89 -3.14 9.72
N ARG A 282 -8.62 -4.24 8.99
CA ARG A 282 -9.00 -5.58 9.43
C ARG A 282 -8.24 -6.01 10.68
N VAL A 283 -6.92 -5.84 10.67
CA VAL A 283 -6.07 -6.23 11.81
C VAL A 283 -6.44 -5.46 13.08
N ALA A 284 -6.75 -4.17 12.97
CA ALA A 284 -7.20 -3.37 14.11
C ALA A 284 -8.60 -3.79 14.59
N GLY A 285 -9.54 -4.02 13.65
CA GLY A 285 -10.90 -4.47 13.98
C GLY A 285 -10.92 -5.83 14.68
N ASP A 286 -10.19 -6.81 14.14
CA ASP A 286 -10.04 -8.14 14.72
C ASP A 286 -9.46 -8.09 16.13
N ALA A 287 -8.42 -7.27 16.35
CA ALA A 287 -7.82 -7.08 17.67
C ALA A 287 -8.79 -6.41 18.66
N MET A 288 -9.50 -5.37 18.21
CA MET A 288 -10.49 -4.68 19.03
C MET A 288 -11.63 -5.62 19.44
N GLN A 289 -12.07 -6.48 18.54
CA GLN A 289 -13.08 -7.50 18.82
C GLN A 289 -12.59 -8.56 19.82
N ALA A 290 -11.32 -8.98 19.71
CA ALA A 290 -10.75 -9.96 20.63
C ALA A 290 -10.61 -9.43 22.07
N GLY A 291 -10.25 -8.15 22.21
CA GLY A 291 -10.18 -7.46 23.51
C GLY A 291 -9.11 -7.98 24.49
N GLY A 292 -9.07 -7.37 25.67
CA GLY A 292 -8.15 -7.71 26.76
C GLY A 292 -6.76 -7.06 26.64
N GLU A 293 -5.95 -7.21 27.69
CA GLU A 293 -4.67 -6.50 27.86
C GLU A 293 -3.69 -6.73 26.68
N GLY A 294 -3.73 -7.93 26.10
CA GLY A 294 -2.96 -8.29 24.92
C GLY A 294 -3.35 -7.50 23.67
N ALA A 295 -4.65 -7.39 23.41
CA ALA A 295 -5.21 -6.60 22.32
C ALA A 295 -4.97 -5.11 22.52
N ASP A 296 -5.23 -4.59 23.72
CA ASP A 296 -5.00 -3.18 24.07
C ASP A 296 -3.54 -2.80 23.81
N LYS A 297 -2.60 -3.67 24.21
CA LYS A 297 -1.18 -3.41 24.00
C LYS A 297 -0.78 -3.51 22.53
N PHE A 298 -1.34 -4.47 21.79
CA PHE A 298 -1.09 -4.60 20.36
C PHE A 298 -1.62 -3.38 19.57
N LEU A 299 -2.84 -2.93 19.88
CA LEU A 299 -3.45 -1.74 19.27
C LEU A 299 -2.67 -0.47 19.61
N ASP A 300 -2.08 -0.36 20.82
CA ASP A 300 -1.17 0.74 21.14
C ASP A 300 0.06 0.78 20.21
N GLU A 301 0.68 -0.37 19.93
CA GLU A 301 1.81 -0.45 18.99
C GLU A 301 1.37 -0.16 17.54
N LEU A 302 0.21 -0.67 17.12
CA LEU A 302 -0.31 -0.52 15.75
C LEU A 302 -0.84 0.88 15.44
N LEU A 303 -1.60 1.48 16.36
CA LEU A 303 -2.33 2.73 16.13
C LEU A 303 -1.61 3.95 16.71
N VAL A 304 -0.79 3.79 17.75
CA VAL A 304 -0.04 4.92 18.32
C VAL A 304 1.36 4.95 17.76
N TRP A 305 2.16 3.91 17.95
CA TRP A 305 3.58 3.94 17.58
C TRP A 305 3.81 3.92 16.07
N ARG A 306 3.12 3.03 15.36
CA ARG A 306 3.23 2.96 13.89
C ARG A 306 2.62 4.18 13.21
N GLU A 307 1.41 4.60 13.55
CA GLU A 307 0.80 5.78 12.90
C GLU A 307 1.52 7.07 13.27
N LEU A 308 1.98 7.26 14.51
CA LEU A 308 2.85 8.39 14.86
C LEU A 308 4.05 8.48 13.92
N SER A 309 4.66 7.35 13.57
CA SER A 309 5.83 7.33 12.67
C SER A 309 5.44 7.78 11.26
N HIS A 310 4.29 7.34 10.73
CA HIS A 310 3.76 7.80 9.45
C HIS A 310 3.46 9.31 9.47
N HIS A 311 2.73 9.79 10.48
CA HIS A 311 2.38 11.21 10.62
C HIS A 311 3.60 12.10 10.88
N PHE A 312 4.60 11.60 11.62
CA PHE A 312 5.88 12.29 11.81
C PHE A 312 6.54 12.49 10.45
N CYS A 313 6.74 11.41 9.68
CA CYS A 313 7.38 11.49 8.38
C CYS A 313 6.60 12.40 7.43
N TYR A 314 5.26 12.28 7.41
CA TYR A 314 4.39 13.08 6.55
C TYR A 314 4.51 14.59 6.77
N ARG A 315 4.77 15.02 8.01
CA ARG A 315 4.86 16.44 8.38
C ARG A 315 6.29 16.90 8.63
N SER A 316 7.28 16.04 8.40
CA SER A 316 8.68 16.37 8.64
C SER A 316 9.29 16.95 7.37
N ASP A 317 9.81 18.17 7.48
CA ASP A 317 10.61 18.78 6.40
C ASP A 317 12.06 18.23 6.36
N ALA A 318 12.40 17.31 7.27
CA ALA A 318 13.76 16.81 7.48
C ALA A 318 14.05 15.45 6.82
N LEU A 319 13.12 14.92 6.03
CA LEU A 319 13.19 13.60 5.39
C LEU A 319 13.19 13.68 3.87
#